data_AF-A8TS19-F1
#
_entry.id   AF-A8TS19-F1
#
_cell.length_a   1.000
_cell.length_b   1.000
_cell.length_c   1.000
_cell.angle_alpha   90.00
_cell.angle_beta   90.00
_cell.angle_gamma   90.00
#
_symmetry.space_group_name_H-M   'P 1'
#
loop_
_entity.id
_entity.type
_entity.pdbx_description
1 polymer ?
#
loop_
_entity_poly.entity_id
_entity_poly.type
_entity_poly.pdbx_seq_one_letter_code
_entity_poly.pdbx_strand_id
1 'polypeptide(L)'
;MSKSYINKVELKQGQVILFNRQGAKRPIYHMRIHVRGMRDVHGNRLTYIQESTGEVDLDEAKRVALDRYDELRLRVRDDAPAKELSFADMYELWWVHKKKALEVLHREKGRKAASIPPTCTAASCSVFTCFG
;
A
#
# COMPACT_ATOMS: atom_id res chain seq x y z
N MET A 1 26.80 -7.09 -9.73
CA MET A 1 26.56 -5.84 -10.47
C MET A 1 26.07 -4.77 -9.51
N SER A 2 26.97 -3.97 -8.93
CA SER A 2 26.58 -2.78 -8.17
C SER A 2 25.97 -1.78 -9.15
N LYS A 3 24.72 -1.36 -8.93
CA LYS A 3 24.09 -0.30 -9.74
C LYS A 3 24.83 1.01 -9.45
N SER A 4 25.80 1.37 -10.29
CA SER A 4 26.49 2.66 -10.20
C SER A 4 25.55 3.75 -10.69
N TYR A 5 25.07 4.57 -9.76
CA TYR A 5 24.28 5.76 -10.08
C TYR A 5 25.18 6.77 -10.82
N ILE A 6 24.75 7.24 -11.99
CA ILE A 6 25.42 8.36 -12.68
C ILE A 6 24.90 9.65 -12.04
N ASN A 7 25.81 10.58 -11.73
CA ASN A 7 25.53 11.89 -11.14
C ASN A 7 24.71 11.81 -9.84
N LYS A 8 25.25 11.07 -8.86
CA LYS A 8 24.65 11.00 -7.52
C LYS A 8 24.85 12.34 -6.80
N VAL A 9 23.75 13.00 -6.47
CA VAL A 9 23.76 14.20 -5.61
C VAL A 9 23.02 13.86 -4.33
N GLU A 10 23.70 14.02 -3.20
CA GLU A 10 23.11 13.84 -1.88
C GLU A 10 22.76 15.20 -1.29
N LEU A 11 21.53 15.34 -0.80
CA LEU A 11 21.04 16.52 -0.11
C LEU A 11 20.58 16.13 1.29
N LYS A 12 20.65 17.09 2.23
CA LYS A 12 20.20 16.93 3.63
C LYS A 12 20.74 15.66 4.30
N GLN A 13 22.07 15.52 4.35
CA GLN A 13 22.75 14.39 5.02
C GLN A 13 22.34 13.00 4.49
N GLY A 14 22.09 12.89 3.18
CA GLY A 14 21.75 11.63 2.52
C GLY A 14 20.29 11.22 2.63
N GLN A 15 19.42 12.09 3.16
CA GLN A 15 17.97 11.85 3.23
C GLN A 15 17.31 11.96 1.86
N VAL A 16 17.86 12.81 0.99
CA VAL A 16 17.41 12.99 -0.39
C VAL A 16 18.59 12.65 -1.30
N ILE A 17 18.37 11.70 -2.21
CA ILE A 17 19.38 11.27 -3.18
C ILE A 17 18.80 11.48 -4.57
N LEU A 18 19.44 12.32 -5.38
CA LEU A 18 19.16 12.46 -6.80
C LEU A 18 20.12 11.58 -7.60
N PHE A 19 19.61 10.92 -8.63
CA PHE A 19 20.41 10.09 -9.51
C PHE A 19 19.80 9.98 -10.91
N ASN A 20 20.66 9.75 -11.89
CA ASN A 20 20.24 9.42 -13.25
C ASN A 20 20.35 7.91 -13.48
N ARG A 21 19.37 7.36 -14.21
CA ARG A 21 19.43 5.96 -14.67
C ARG A 21 20.36 5.86 -15.89
N GLN A 22 21.27 4.91 -15.86
CA GLN A 22 22.14 4.64 -17.01
C GLN A 22 21.31 4.14 -18.20
N GLY A 23 21.51 4.71 -19.38
CA GLY A 23 20.85 4.25 -20.62
C GLY A 23 19.46 4.85 -20.91
N ALA A 24 19.01 5.85 -20.16
CA ALA A 24 17.77 6.55 -20.48
C ALA A 24 17.97 7.51 -21.68
N LYS A 25 17.04 7.51 -22.66
CA LYS A 25 17.06 8.43 -23.81
C LYS A 25 16.98 9.91 -23.41
N ARG A 26 16.33 10.20 -22.28
CA ARG A 26 16.27 11.52 -21.66
C ARG A 26 16.91 11.43 -20.27
N PRO A 27 17.91 12.27 -19.93
CA PRO A 27 18.54 12.25 -18.62
C PRO A 27 17.63 12.95 -17.60
N ILE A 28 16.58 12.25 -17.18
CA ILE A 28 15.66 12.73 -16.14
C ILE A 28 16.23 12.37 -14.77
N TYR A 29 16.26 13.34 -13.86
CA TYR A 29 16.65 13.10 -12.48
C TYR A 29 15.57 12.31 -11.73
N HIS A 30 15.98 11.19 -11.15
CA HIS A 30 15.17 10.46 -10.18
C HIS A 30 15.57 10.86 -8.77
N MET A 31 14.59 10.95 -7.89
CA MET A 31 14.80 11.21 -6.48
C MET A 31 14.45 9.98 -5.66
N ARG A 32 15.26 9.72 -4.65
CA ARG A 32 14.97 8.79 -3.57
C ARG A 32 14.94 9.56 -2.28
N ILE A 33 13.77 9.57 -1.63
CA ILE A 33 13.55 10.33 -0.41
C ILE A 33 13.35 9.35 0.75
N HIS A 34 14.11 9.58 1.83
CA HIS A 34 13.96 8.91 3.10
C HIS A 34 13.59 9.93 4.17
N VAL A 35 12.44 9.72 4.82
CA VAL A 35 11.99 10.49 5.98
C VAL A 35 11.78 9.52 7.13
N ARG A 36 12.34 9.86 8.29
CA ARG A 36 12.17 9.06 9.50
C ARG A 36 10.70 9.07 9.93
N GLY A 37 10.13 7.89 10.16
CA GLY A 37 8.73 7.76 10.59
C GLY A 37 7.73 7.59 9.44
N MET A 38 8.21 7.50 8.19
CA MET A 38 7.37 7.24 7.03
C MET A 38 6.68 5.87 7.13
N ARG A 39 5.34 5.88 7.03
CA ARG A 39 4.50 4.69 7.07
C ARG A 39 3.73 4.54 5.77
N ASP A 40 3.52 3.28 5.41
CA ASP A 40 2.65 2.89 4.34
C ASP A 40 1.21 2.91 4.84
N VAL A 41 0.29 2.80 3.90
CA VAL A 41 -1.15 2.70 4.17
C VAL A 41 -1.46 1.54 5.12
N HIS A 42 -0.75 0.43 4.98
CA HIS A 42 -0.90 -0.75 5.83
C HIS A 42 -0.18 -0.62 7.19
N GLY A 43 0.39 0.55 7.52
CA GLY A 43 1.19 0.79 8.71
C GLY A 43 2.62 0.24 8.66
N ASN A 44 3.03 -0.31 7.50
CA ASN A 44 4.37 -0.82 7.29
C ASN A 44 5.39 0.33 7.21
N ARG A 45 6.60 0.14 7.75
CA ARG A 45 7.66 1.16 7.66
C ARG A 45 8.19 1.20 6.23
N LEU A 46 8.02 2.33 5.54
CA LEU A 46 8.67 2.55 4.25
C LEU A 46 10.12 2.99 4.47
N THR A 47 11.05 2.29 3.83
CA THR A 47 12.46 2.68 3.83
C THR A 47 12.74 3.83 2.87
N TYR A 48 12.02 3.96 1.76
CA TYR A 48 12.23 5.07 0.82
C TYR A 48 11.08 5.17 -0.17
N ILE A 49 10.87 6.38 -0.68
CA ILE A 49 10.03 6.64 -1.85
C ILE A 49 10.97 6.94 -3.02
N GLN A 50 10.69 6.31 -4.15
CA GLN A 50 11.40 6.56 -5.40
C GLN A 50 10.44 7.18 -6.40
N GLU A 51 10.70 8.42 -6.78
CA GLU A 51 9.90 9.19 -7.72
C GLU A 51 10.81 9.81 -8.79
N SER A 52 10.26 10.12 -9.97
CA SER A 52 10.95 10.91 -10.99
C SER A 52 10.63 12.38 -10.77
N THR A 53 11.65 13.25 -10.79
CA THR A 53 11.42 14.71 -10.76
C THR A 53 10.84 15.22 -12.07
N GLY A 54 11.04 14.50 -13.18
CA GLY A 54 10.62 14.94 -14.52
C GLY A 54 11.58 15.93 -15.16
N GLU A 55 12.51 16.48 -14.38
CA GLU A 55 13.42 17.54 -14.80
C GLU A 55 14.76 17.00 -15.32
N VAL A 56 15.32 17.76 -16.27
CA VAL A 56 16.66 17.53 -16.85
C VAL A 56 17.69 18.47 -16.23
N ASP A 57 17.26 19.62 -15.72
CA ASP A 57 18.14 20.59 -15.08
C ASP A 57 18.35 20.24 -13.60
N LEU A 58 19.62 20.23 -13.20
CA LEU A 58 20.03 19.76 -11.87
C LEU A 58 19.53 20.69 -10.76
N ASP A 59 19.53 22.00 -10.99
CA ASP A 59 19.11 22.96 -9.96
C ASP A 59 17.59 22.98 -9.77
N GLU A 60 16.82 22.82 -10.85
CA GLU A 60 15.37 22.65 -10.75
C GLU A 60 15.02 21.31 -10.08
N ALA A 61 15.72 20.23 -10.45
CA ALA A 61 15.55 18.93 -9.80
C ALA A 61 15.83 18.99 -8.29
N LYS A 62 16.84 19.75 -7.85
CA LYS A 62 17.10 19.98 -6.41
C LYS A 62 15.94 20.68 -5.73
N ARG A 63 15.38 21.72 -6.36
CA ARG A 63 14.24 22.49 -5.82
C ARG A 63 13.04 21.58 -5.63
N VAL A 64 12.65 20.86 -6.68
CA VAL A 64 11.55 19.89 -6.65
C VAL A 64 11.76 18.81 -5.59
N ALA A 65 12.98 18.28 -5.47
CA ALA A 65 13.27 17.26 -4.48
C ALA A 65 13.21 17.76 -3.03
N LEU A 66 13.56 19.03 -2.80
CA LEU A 66 13.42 19.69 -1.49
C LEU A 66 11.95 19.95 -1.15
N ASP A 67 11.19 20.51 -2.09
CA ASP A 67 9.75 20.76 -1.92
C ASP A 67 9.02 19.46 -1.58
N ARG A 68 9.33 18.37 -2.31
CA ARG A 68 8.74 17.05 -2.06
C ARG A 68 9.13 16.45 -0.71
N TYR A 69 10.37 16.69 -0.26
CA TYR A 69 10.81 16.27 1.06
C TYR A 69 10.03 16.98 2.16
N ASP A 70 9.80 18.28 2.03
CA ASP A 70 9.04 19.06 3.00
C ASP A 70 7.56 18.65 3.04
N GLU A 71 6.94 18.36 1.90
CA GLU A 71 5.60 17.77 1.85
C GLU A 71 5.53 16.42 2.58
N LEU A 72 6.47 15.51 2.33
CA LEU A 72 6.52 14.21 2.99
C LEU A 72 6.74 14.37 4.49
N ARG A 73 7.56 15.33 4.90
CA ARG A 73 7.79 15.64 6.31
C ARG A 73 6.52 16.14 7.00
N LEU A 74 5.73 16.99 6.35
CA LEU A 74 4.44 17.45 6.87
C LEU A 74 3.44 16.29 6.97
N ARG A 75 3.32 15.45 5.94
CA ARG A 75 2.46 14.26 5.98
C ARG A 75 2.82 13.32 7.13
N VAL A 76 4.11 13.07 7.35
CA VAL A 76 4.59 12.22 8.45
C VAL A 76 4.29 12.85 9.81
N ARG A 77 4.33 14.18 9.94
CA ARG A 77 3.93 14.89 11.16
C ARG A 77 2.44 14.69 11.48
N ASP A 78 1.61 14.65 10.44
CA ASP A 78 0.15 14.49 10.56
C ASP A 78 -0.30 13.02 10.60
N ASP A 79 0.64 12.07 10.73
CA ASP A 79 0.42 10.61 10.66
C ASP A 79 -0.34 10.17 9.38
N ALA A 80 -0.26 10.97 8.31
CA ALA A 80 -0.88 10.68 7.03
C ALA A 80 -0.03 9.67 6.22
N PRO A 81 -0.66 8.79 5.41
CA PRO A 81 0.07 7.85 4.58
C PRO A 81 0.93 8.58 3.54
N ALA A 82 2.13 8.07 3.30
CA ALA A 82 3.08 8.73 2.40
C ALA A 82 2.63 8.67 0.92
N LYS A 83 1.82 7.66 0.55
CA LYS A 83 1.21 7.51 -0.77
C LYS A 83 -0.27 7.83 -0.72
N GLU A 84 -0.76 8.43 -1.80
CA GLU A 84 -2.19 8.66 -2.00
C GLU A 84 -2.91 7.34 -2.24
N LEU A 85 -4.08 7.22 -1.63
CA LEU A 85 -4.90 6.01 -1.67
C LEU A 85 -5.93 6.09 -2.78
N SER A 86 -6.08 5.01 -3.56
CA SER A 86 -7.25 4.88 -4.40
C SER A 86 -8.48 4.57 -3.55
N PHE A 87 -9.67 4.90 -4.06
CA PHE A 87 -10.91 4.56 -3.37
C PHE A 87 -11.06 3.04 -3.15
N ALA A 88 -10.58 2.23 -4.10
CA ALA A 88 -10.61 0.78 -3.99
C ALA A 88 -9.79 0.28 -2.79
N ASP A 89 -8.56 0.76 -2.65
CA ASP A 89 -7.68 0.39 -1.51
C ASP A 89 -8.29 0.84 -0.17
N MET A 90 -8.88 2.04 -0.14
CA MET A 90 -9.58 2.56 1.03
C MET A 90 -10.78 1.69 1.41
N TYR A 91 -11.55 1.23 0.41
CA TYR A 91 -12.70 0.35 0.62
C TYR A 91 -12.28 -1.01 1.18
N GLU A 92 -11.19 -1.59 0.69
CA GLU A 92 -10.66 -2.86 1.20
C GLU A 92 -10.25 -2.75 2.67
N LEU A 93 -9.51 -1.69 3.03
CA LEU A 93 -9.14 -1.43 4.42
C LEU A 93 -10.37 -1.30 5.33
N TRP A 94 -11.36 -0.53 4.88
CA TRP A 94 -12.62 -0.37 5.61
C TRP A 94 -13.37 -1.69 5.77
N TRP A 95 -13.42 -2.51 4.71
CA TRP A 95 -14.13 -3.78 4.70
C TRP A 95 -13.50 -4.78 5.68
N VAL A 96 -12.16 -4.85 5.74
CA VAL A 96 -11.45 -5.70 6.72
C VAL A 96 -11.85 -5.33 8.15
N HIS A 97 -11.93 -4.03 8.46
CA HIS A 97 -12.35 -3.57 9.77
C HIS A 97 -13.83 -3.87 10.05
N LYS A 98 -14.71 -3.63 9.07
CA LYS A 98 -16.15 -3.90 9.20
C LYS A 98 -16.47 -5.38 9.34
N LYS A 99 -15.80 -6.26 8.58
CA LYS A 99 -15.99 -7.70 8.66
C LYS A 99 -15.73 -8.22 10.06
N LYS A 100 -14.63 -7.80 10.70
CA LYS A 100 -14.32 -8.15 12.09
C LYS A 100 -15.43 -7.72 13.06
N ALA A 101 -15.91 -6.49 12.92
CA ALA A 101 -17.02 -6.00 13.75
C ALA A 101 -18.31 -6.80 13.54
N LEU A 102 -18.63 -7.16 12.29
CA LEU A 102 -19.80 -7.97 11.96
C LEU A 102 -19.69 -9.40 12.49
N GLU A 103 -18.50 -10.02 12.45
CA GLU A 103 -18.27 -11.36 13.00
C GLU A 103 -18.48 -11.39 14.52
N VAL A 104 -18.04 -10.36 15.24
CA VAL A 104 -18.28 -10.22 16.68
C VAL A 104 -19.79 -10.12 16.95
N LEU A 105 -20.50 -9.23 16.25
CA LEU A 105 -21.95 -9.08 16.38
C LEU A 105 -22.71 -10.36 16.01
N HIS A 106 -22.22 -11.11 15.02
CA HIS A 106 -22.82 -12.37 14.59
C HIS A 106 -22.66 -13.46 15.66
N ARG A 107 -21.46 -13.52 16.28
CA ARG A 107 -21.16 -14.42 17.40
C ARG A 107 -22.01 -14.10 18.62
N GLU A 108 -22.17 -12.82 18.96
CA GLU A 108 -23.01 -12.35 20.07
C GLU A 108 -24.49 -12.67 19.84
N LYS A 109 -24.98 -12.52 18.60
CA LYS A 109 -26.35 -12.88 18.24
C LYS A 109 -26.62 -14.40 18.22
N GLY A 110 -25.60 -15.23 18.45
CA GLY A 110 -25.76 -16.68 18.60
C GLY A 110 -26.27 -17.42 17.36
N ARG A 111 -26.29 -16.77 16.19
CA ARG A 111 -26.63 -17.43 14.93
C ARG A 111 -25.45 -18.32 14.54
N LYS A 112 -25.44 -19.56 15.03
CA LYS A 112 -24.54 -20.58 14.48
C LYS A 112 -24.87 -20.66 12.99
N ALA A 113 -23.90 -20.34 12.14
CA ALA A 113 -24.03 -20.55 10.71
C ALA A 113 -24.50 -21.99 10.51
N ALA A 114 -25.73 -22.18 10.01
CA ALA A 114 -26.14 -23.46 9.51
C ALA A 114 -25.14 -23.79 8.42
N SER A 115 -24.28 -24.77 8.67
CA SER A 115 -23.43 -25.38 7.66
C SER A 115 -24.32 -25.65 6.46
N ILE A 116 -24.04 -24.99 5.33
CA ILE A 116 -24.68 -25.32 4.06
C ILE A 116 -24.39 -26.81 3.86
N PRO A 117 -25.37 -27.72 3.92
CA PRO A 117 -25.10 -29.12 3.69
C PRO A 117 -24.62 -29.26 2.24
N PRO A 118 -23.57 -30.06 1.97
CA PRO A 118 -23.20 -30.36 0.60
C PRO A 118 -24.42 -30.99 -0.08
N THR A 119 -24.86 -30.35 -1.16
CA THR A 119 -25.81 -30.82 -2.18
C THR A 119 -26.31 -32.25 -1.98
N CYS A 120 -27.59 -32.41 -1.61
CA CYS A 120 -28.28 -33.69 -1.72
C CYS A 120 -28.27 -34.15 -3.18
N THR A 121 -27.36 -35.07 -3.51
CA THR A 121 -27.43 -35.88 -4.72
C THR A 121 -28.65 -36.79 -4.60
N ALA A 122 -29.62 -36.60 -5.49
CA ALA A 122 -30.82 -37.39 -5.60
C ALA A 122 -30.49 -38.84 -5.98
N ALA A 123 -30.40 -39.74 -4.99
CA ALA A 123 -30.45 -41.18 -5.22
C ALA A 123 -30.68 -41.94 -3.90
N SER A 124 -31.95 -42.10 -3.50
CA SER A 124 -32.52 -43.29 -2.84
C SER A 124 -33.87 -42.96 -2.18
N CYS A 125 -34.92 -42.91 -2.99
CA CYS A 125 -36.27 -43.15 -2.48
C CYS A 125 -36.43 -44.67 -2.27
N SER A 126 -36.05 -45.15 -1.10
CA SER A 126 -36.45 -46.48 -0.61
C SER A 126 -37.64 -46.28 0.32
N VAL A 127 -38.80 -46.72 -0.14
CA VAL A 127 -40.07 -46.75 0.58
C VAL A 127 -39.89 -47.46 1.93
N PHE A 128 -40.11 -46.73 3.03
CA PHE A 128 -40.26 -47.30 4.36
C PHE A 128 -41.46 -46.63 5.03
N THR A 129 -42.66 -47.16 4.77
CA THR A 129 -43.87 -46.90 5.57
C THR A 129 -44.25 -48.19 6.27
N CYS A 130 -43.86 -48.26 7.54
CA CYS A 130 -44.37 -49.20 8.53
C CYS A 130 -45.25 -48.40 9.52
N PHE A 131 -46.44 -48.95 9.78
CA PHE A 131 -47.34 -48.74 10.93
C PHE A 131 -48.22 -47.48 11.02
N GLY A 132 -49.52 -47.77 10.92
CA GLY A 132 -50.69 -47.02 11.36
C GLY A 132 -51.89 -47.95 11.25
#